data_AF-D8SFH0-F1
#
_entry.id   AF-D8SFH0-F1
#
_cell.length_a   1.000
_cell.length_b   1.000
_cell.length_c   1.000
_cell.angle_alpha   90.00
_cell.angle_beta   90.00
_cell.angle_gamma   90.00
#
_symmetry.space_group_name_H-M   'P 1'
#
loop_
_entity.id
_entity.type
_entity.pdbx_description
1 polymer ?
#
loop_
_entity_poly.entity_id
_entity_poly.type
_entity_poly.pdbx_seq_one_letter_code
_entity_poly.pdbx_strand_id
1 'polypeptide(L)'
;EEIKEHRDRLVKSADEQRCKEWLDGQPETSVLYICFGSWISLSRAQILELAVGLEASEQGFLWVFSRVQEMEALPEGFVERMASSNKGFFYVGWAPQFVILSHSSTGAFVTTCAWNSVLECISLGGLPMLAWPITMDHLPTCRYLVDVLHVAVEV
;
A
#
# COMPACT_ATOMS: atom_id res chain seq x y z
N GLU A 1 7.63 -16.76 19.11
CA GLU A 1 8.87 -15.96 18.88
C GLU A 1 8.86 -15.24 17.53
N GLU A 2 8.23 -15.78 16.49
CA GLU A 2 8.16 -15.22 15.12
C GLU A 2 7.58 -13.80 15.00
N ILE A 3 6.59 -13.42 15.82
CA ILE A 3 6.02 -12.06 15.84
C ILE A 3 7.06 -11.01 16.28
N LYS A 4 8.07 -11.40 17.07
CA LYS A 4 9.17 -10.49 17.42
C LYS A 4 10.13 -10.28 16.26
N GLU A 5 10.35 -11.28 15.41
CA GLU A 5 11.30 -11.22 14.30
C GLU A 5 10.76 -10.38 13.12
N HIS A 6 9.46 -10.49 12.84
CA HIS A 6 8.77 -9.60 11.88
C HIS A 6 8.85 -8.13 12.31
N ARG A 7 8.83 -7.86 13.63
CA ARG A 7 8.79 -6.50 14.19
C ARG A 7 10.02 -5.66 13.90
N ASP A 8 11.19 -6.27 13.72
CA ASP A 8 12.43 -5.53 13.50
C ASP A 8 12.54 -4.99 12.07
N ARG A 9 11.82 -5.60 11.12
CA ARG A 9 11.78 -5.16 9.72
C ARG A 9 10.69 -4.14 9.44
N LEU A 10 9.69 -4.07 10.32
CA LEU A 10 8.60 -3.12 10.24
C LEU A 10 9.03 -1.73 10.66
N VAL A 11 8.63 -0.74 9.89
CA VAL A 11 8.74 0.64 10.30
C VAL A 11 7.51 0.99 11.14
N LYS A 12 7.70 1.06 12.46
CA LYS A 12 6.68 1.58 13.38
C LYS A 12 6.83 3.09 13.44
N SER A 13 5.80 3.82 12.99
CA SER A 13 5.78 5.29 12.89
C SER A 13 6.76 5.88 11.85
N ALA A 14 6.47 7.11 11.44
CA ALA A 14 7.00 7.87 10.30
C ALA A 14 8.54 7.99 10.19
N ASP A 15 9.28 6.88 10.00
CA ASP A 15 10.67 6.97 9.51
C ASP A 15 10.65 7.33 8.03
N GLU A 16 10.39 8.61 7.78
CA GLU A 16 10.29 9.19 6.45
C GLU A 16 11.59 9.01 5.66
N GLN A 17 12.72 9.14 6.36
CA GLN A 17 14.05 9.01 5.75
C GLN A 17 14.26 7.60 5.21
N ARG A 18 13.99 6.56 6.00
CA ARG A 18 14.14 5.17 5.55
C ARG A 18 13.20 4.81 4.41
N CYS A 19 11.97 5.33 4.41
CA CYS A 19 11.03 5.15 3.29
C CYS A 19 11.53 5.83 2.03
N LYS A 20 11.99 7.08 2.14
CA LYS A 20 12.54 7.81 1.01
C LYS A 20 13.76 7.10 0.44
N GLU A 21 14.70 6.67 1.28
CA GLU A 21 15.89 5.92 0.85
C GLU A 21 15.54 4.63 0.12
N TRP A 22 14.53 3.90 0.60
CA TRP A 22 14.07 2.70 -0.08
C TRP A 22 13.45 3.03 -1.45
N LEU A 23 12.60 4.06 -1.52
CA LEU A 23 11.99 4.52 -2.78
C LEU A 23 13.02 5.07 -3.78
N ASP A 24 14.03 5.81 -3.31
CA ASP A 24 15.16 6.31 -4.11
C ASP A 24 15.94 5.16 -4.76
N GLY A 25 15.93 3.97 -4.14
CA GLY A 25 16.55 2.74 -4.66
C GLY A 25 15.68 1.94 -5.64
N GLN A 26 14.42 2.34 -5.85
CA GLN A 26 13.51 1.67 -6.79
C GLN A 26 13.52 2.36 -8.17
N PRO A 27 13.30 1.63 -9.27
CA PRO A 27 13.10 2.24 -10.58
C PRO A 27 11.90 3.20 -10.60
N GLU A 28 11.90 4.15 -11.54
CA GLU A 28 10.76 5.05 -11.74
C GLU A 28 9.47 4.27 -12.04
N THR A 29 8.34 4.72 -11.48
CA THR A 29 7.00 4.15 -11.71
C THR A 29 6.89 2.63 -11.47
N SER A 30 7.69 2.07 -10.56
CA SER A 30 7.78 0.62 -10.34
C SER A 30 7.17 0.13 -9.01
N VAL A 31 6.78 1.05 -8.13
CA VAL A 31 6.26 0.73 -6.79
C VAL A 31 4.76 0.93 -6.74
N LEU A 32 4.05 -0.11 -6.31
CA LEU A 32 2.64 -0.04 -5.95
C LEU A 32 2.50 0.41 -4.48
N TYR A 33 1.88 1.55 -4.24
CA TYR A 33 1.52 1.97 -2.89
C TYR A 33 0.19 1.35 -2.46
N ILE A 34 0.13 0.72 -1.29
CA ILE A 34 -1.06 0.04 -0.77
C ILE A 34 -1.37 0.58 0.62
N CYS A 35 -2.49 1.30 0.74
CA CYS A 35 -2.94 1.85 2.02
C CYS A 35 -4.47 1.92 2.07
N PHE A 36 -5.04 1.22 3.05
CA PHE A 36 -6.49 1.22 3.29
C PHE A 36 -6.93 2.26 4.34
N GLY A 37 -6.00 3.07 4.84
CA GLY A 37 -6.23 4.04 5.91
C GLY A 37 -6.19 3.42 7.30
N SER A 38 -6.51 4.21 8.32
CA SER A 38 -6.37 3.81 9.73
C SER A 38 -7.56 3.07 10.31
N TRP A 39 -8.74 3.21 9.71
CA TRP A 39 -10.00 2.70 10.24
C TRP A 39 -10.46 1.40 9.58
N ILE A 40 -9.88 1.06 8.44
CA ILE A 40 -10.26 -0.09 7.64
C ILE A 40 -9.21 -1.18 7.77
N SER A 41 -9.67 -2.40 8.01
CA SER A 41 -8.86 -3.60 8.10
C SER A 41 -9.43 -4.63 7.14
N LEU A 42 -8.56 -5.21 6.32
CA LEU A 42 -8.95 -6.29 5.42
C LEU A 42 -9.21 -7.58 6.21
N SER A 43 -10.09 -8.42 5.70
CA SER A 43 -10.25 -9.77 6.25
C SER A 43 -8.96 -10.59 6.07
N ARG A 44 -8.75 -11.59 6.93
CA ARG A 44 -7.59 -12.50 6.81
C ARG A 44 -7.47 -13.12 5.41
N ALA A 45 -8.61 -13.52 4.82
CA ALA A 45 -8.63 -14.07 3.46
C ALA A 45 -8.19 -13.05 2.40
N GLN A 46 -8.67 -11.81 2.48
CA GLN A 46 -8.25 -10.74 1.55
C GLN A 46 -6.76 -10.41 1.68
N ILE A 47 -6.22 -10.39 2.90
CA ILE A 47 -4.78 -10.15 3.14
C ILE A 47 -3.96 -11.28 2.51
N LEU A 48 -4.39 -12.54 2.70
CA LEU A 48 -3.73 -13.70 2.12
C LEU A 48 -3.71 -13.63 0.59
N GLU A 49 -4.87 -13.43 -0.04
CA GLU A 49 -4.97 -13.35 -1.50
C GLU A 49 -4.19 -12.16 -2.07
N LEU A 50 -4.23 -11.00 -1.40
CA LEU A 50 -3.44 -9.85 -1.80
C LEU A 50 -1.94 -10.15 -1.73
N ALA A 51 -1.46 -10.80 -0.66
CA ALA A 51 -0.06 -11.18 -0.54
C ALA A 51 0.37 -12.16 -1.64
N VAL A 52 -0.44 -13.18 -1.92
CA VAL A 52 -0.19 -14.14 -3.01
C VAL A 52 -0.15 -13.44 -4.37
N GLY A 53 -1.10 -12.53 -4.63
CA GLY A 53 -1.14 -11.74 -5.86
C GLY A 53 0.08 -10.84 -6.02
N LEU A 54 0.52 -10.17 -4.94
CA LEU A 54 1.72 -9.33 -4.96
C LEU A 54 2.98 -10.15 -5.25
N GLU A 55 3.16 -11.28 -4.57
CA GLU A 55 4.30 -12.18 -4.79
C GLU A 55 4.34 -12.69 -6.24
N ALA A 56 3.19 -13.07 -6.80
CA ALA A 56 3.08 -13.53 -8.19
C ALA A 56 3.28 -12.41 -9.23
N SER A 57 2.95 -11.15 -8.88
CA SER A 57 3.09 -10.00 -9.79
C SER A 57 4.54 -9.59 -10.04
N GLU A 58 5.44 -10.02 -9.16
CA GLU A 58 6.85 -9.64 -9.14
C GLU A 58 7.14 -8.13 -9.03
N GLN A 59 6.11 -7.30 -8.82
CA GLN A 59 6.23 -5.85 -8.71
C GLN A 59 6.74 -5.42 -7.33
N GLY A 60 7.40 -4.25 -7.29
CA GLY A 60 7.73 -3.59 -6.03
C GLY A 60 6.46 -3.02 -5.39
N PHE A 61 6.36 -3.07 -4.06
CA PHE A 61 5.22 -2.53 -3.35
C PHE A 61 5.60 -1.99 -1.97
N LEU A 62 4.85 -0.98 -1.54
CA LEU A 62 4.87 -0.44 -0.19
C LEU A 62 3.50 -0.65 0.43
N TRP A 63 3.42 -1.50 1.45
CA TRP A 63 2.16 -1.88 2.09
C TRP A 63 2.09 -1.39 3.53
N VAL A 64 1.06 -0.58 3.79
CA VAL A 64 0.72 -0.07 5.13
C VAL A 64 -0.36 -0.94 5.75
N PHE A 65 -0.04 -1.56 6.89
CA PHE A 65 -1.00 -2.25 7.75
C PHE A 65 -1.50 -1.31 8.84
N SER A 66 -2.80 -1.34 9.14
CA SER A 66 -3.35 -0.49 10.21
C SER A 66 -2.88 -0.96 11.59
N ARG A 67 -2.71 -2.28 11.75
CA ARG A 67 -2.35 -2.96 13.00
C ARG A 67 -1.45 -4.16 12.73
N VAL A 68 -0.59 -4.48 13.69
CA VAL A 68 0.34 -5.63 13.57
C VAL A 68 -0.41 -6.96 13.38
N GLN A 69 -1.60 -7.11 13.95
CA GLN A 69 -2.40 -8.34 13.87
C GLN A 69 -2.82 -8.70 12.45
N GLU A 70 -2.93 -7.72 11.55
CA GLU A 70 -3.25 -7.97 10.13
C GLU A 70 -2.19 -8.85 9.46
N MET A 71 -0.94 -8.72 9.90
CA MET A 71 0.19 -9.46 9.34
C MET A 71 0.16 -10.94 9.70
N GLU A 72 -0.61 -11.36 10.72
CA GLU A 72 -0.79 -12.78 11.07
C GLU A 72 -1.55 -13.58 10.00
N ALA A 73 -2.10 -12.90 8.99
CA ALA A 73 -2.74 -13.52 7.84
C ALA A 73 -1.79 -13.67 6.63
N LEU A 74 -0.58 -13.12 6.70
CA LEU A 74 0.39 -13.24 5.61
C LEU A 74 0.90 -14.69 5.49
N PRO A 75 1.27 -15.14 4.28
CA PRO A 75 1.98 -16.39 4.10
C PRO A 75 3.26 -16.43 4.95
N GLU A 76 3.59 -17.61 5.46
CA GLU A 76 4.83 -17.82 6.22
C GLU A 76 6.05 -17.35 5.42
N GLY A 77 6.92 -16.56 6.03
CA GLY A 77 8.14 -16.02 5.42
C GLY A 77 7.93 -14.90 4.38
N PHE A 78 6.70 -14.42 4.17
CA PHE A 78 6.38 -13.44 3.12
C PHE A 78 7.18 -12.14 3.30
N VAL A 79 7.18 -11.58 4.51
CA VAL A 79 7.89 -10.32 4.80
C VAL A 79 9.38 -10.48 4.55
N GLU A 80 9.95 -11.63 4.91
CA GLU A 80 11.37 -11.93 4.74
C GLU A 80 11.74 -12.03 3.26
N ARG A 81 10.94 -12.76 2.47
CA ARG A 81 11.17 -12.92 1.03
C ARG A 81 11.07 -11.59 0.30
N MET A 82 10.05 -10.79 0.60
CA MET A 82 9.81 -9.53 -0.09
C MET A 82 10.84 -8.46 0.29
N ALA A 83 11.28 -8.42 1.56
CA ALA A 83 12.34 -7.50 1.99
C ALA A 83 13.72 -7.89 1.41
N SER A 84 14.08 -9.17 1.42
CA SER A 84 15.38 -9.64 0.91
C SER A 84 15.54 -9.54 -0.60
N SER A 85 14.43 -9.58 -1.34
CA SER A 85 14.39 -9.31 -2.79
C SER A 85 14.28 -7.82 -3.14
N ASN A 86 14.27 -6.94 -2.13
CA ASN A 86 14.07 -5.50 -2.27
C ASN A 86 12.75 -5.11 -2.97
N LYS A 87 11.72 -5.97 -2.90
CA LYS A 87 10.41 -5.74 -3.53
C LYS A 87 9.33 -5.27 -2.54
N GLY A 88 9.46 -5.57 -1.25
CA GLY A 88 8.46 -5.20 -0.25
C GLY A 88 8.99 -4.22 0.79
N PHE A 89 8.24 -3.13 1.01
CA PHE A 89 8.44 -2.23 2.15
C PHE A 89 7.16 -2.16 3.00
N PHE A 90 7.30 -2.23 4.32
CA PHE A 90 6.17 -2.45 5.22
C PHE A 90 6.10 -1.42 6.34
N TYR A 91 4.93 -0.80 6.47
CA TYR A 91 4.58 0.07 7.59
C TYR A 91 3.51 -0.56 8.46
N VAL A 92 3.54 -0.25 9.76
CA VAL A 92 2.39 -0.47 10.65
C VAL A 92 1.95 0.85 11.28
N GLY A 93 0.66 1.13 11.18
CA GLY A 93 0.02 2.34 11.69
C GLY A 93 0.04 3.46 10.66
N TRP A 94 1.02 4.35 10.75
CA TRP A 94 1.10 5.54 9.89
C TRP A 94 2.35 5.51 9.02
N ALA A 95 2.18 5.85 7.74
CA ALA A 95 3.23 5.97 6.75
C ALA A 95 3.24 7.41 6.18
N PRO A 96 4.41 7.92 5.73
CA PRO A 96 4.54 9.25 5.15
C PRO A 96 3.89 9.33 3.75
N GLN A 97 2.56 9.28 3.70
CA GLN A 97 1.76 9.19 2.48
C GLN A 97 2.11 10.31 1.48
N PHE A 98 2.34 11.53 1.98
CA PHE A 98 2.79 12.65 1.14
C PHE A 98 4.09 12.34 0.39
N VAL A 99 5.09 11.78 1.08
CA VAL A 99 6.38 11.40 0.46
C VAL A 99 6.18 10.26 -0.52
N ILE A 100 5.39 9.26 -0.15
CA ILE A 100 5.16 8.09 -1.01
C ILE A 100 4.44 8.49 -2.30
N LEU A 101 3.36 9.26 -2.21
CA LEU A 101 2.56 9.66 -3.37
C LEU A 101 3.27 10.66 -4.30
N SER A 102 4.22 11.44 -3.79
CA SER A 102 5.00 12.40 -4.59
C SER A 102 6.30 11.83 -5.15
N HIS A 103 6.66 10.59 -4.78
CA HIS A 103 7.91 9.98 -5.22
C HIS A 103 7.82 9.45 -6.65
N SER A 104 8.85 9.68 -7.47
CA SER A 104 8.89 9.27 -8.89
C SER A 104 8.84 7.74 -9.07
N SER A 105 9.34 6.99 -8.11
CA SER A 105 9.28 5.52 -8.10
C SER A 105 7.88 4.96 -7.87
N THR A 106 6.95 5.73 -7.32
CA THR A 106 5.58 5.27 -7.09
C THR A 106 4.80 5.31 -8.40
N GLY A 107 4.33 4.16 -8.85
CA GLY A 107 3.65 4.00 -10.14
C GLY A 107 2.13 3.96 -10.03
N ALA A 108 1.58 3.50 -8.91
CA ALA A 108 0.13 3.38 -8.72
C ALA A 108 -0.24 3.34 -7.23
N PHE A 109 -1.53 3.57 -6.94
CA PHE A 109 -2.06 3.58 -5.57
C PHE A 109 -3.29 2.65 -5.42
N VAL A 110 -3.20 1.62 -4.58
CA VAL A 110 -4.35 0.87 -4.08
C VAL A 110 -4.98 1.63 -2.93
N THR A 111 -6.24 2.04 -3.11
CA THR A 111 -6.93 2.92 -2.18
C THR A 111 -8.34 2.45 -1.89
N THR A 112 -8.81 2.73 -0.67
CA THR A 112 -10.22 2.57 -0.30
C THR A 112 -11.15 3.55 -1.00
N CYS A 113 -10.62 4.52 -1.75
CA CYS A 113 -11.36 5.65 -2.32
C CYS A 113 -11.85 6.65 -1.25
N ALA A 114 -11.19 6.69 -0.10
CA ALA A 114 -11.38 7.77 0.88
C ALA A 114 -10.97 9.11 0.26
N TRP A 115 -11.84 10.11 0.35
CA TRP A 115 -11.72 11.37 -0.42
C TRP A 115 -10.39 12.10 -0.21
N ASN A 116 -9.87 12.16 1.02
CA ASN A 116 -8.59 12.81 1.32
C ASN A 116 -7.41 12.11 0.61
N SER A 117 -7.35 10.78 0.69
CA SER A 117 -6.28 10.01 0.03
C SER A 117 -6.35 10.14 -1.50
N VAL A 118 -7.55 10.22 -2.06
CA VAL A 118 -7.76 10.45 -3.49
C VAL A 118 -7.28 11.84 -3.89
N LEU A 119 -7.63 12.87 -3.13
CA LEU A 119 -7.19 14.24 -3.41
C LEU A 119 -5.67 14.38 -3.31
N GLU A 120 -5.03 13.76 -2.31
CA GLU A 120 -3.57 13.73 -2.20
C GLU A 120 -2.94 13.01 -3.40
N CYS A 121 -3.47 11.86 -3.81
CA CYS A 121 -2.96 11.13 -4.97
C CYS A 121 -3.02 11.96 -6.25
N ILE A 122 -4.16 12.62 -6.51
CA ILE A 122 -4.34 13.48 -7.69
C ILE A 122 -3.43 14.72 -7.62
N SER A 123 -3.31 15.34 -6.45
CA SER A 123 -2.60 16.62 -6.30
C SER A 123 -1.08 16.46 -6.26
N LEU A 124 -0.57 15.34 -5.76
CA LEU A 124 0.86 15.13 -5.52
C LEU A 124 1.54 14.37 -6.65
N GLY A 125 0.98 13.22 -7.05
CA GLY A 125 1.60 12.33 -8.03
C GLY A 125 0.82 12.18 -9.33
N GLY A 126 -0.48 12.44 -9.33
CA GLY A 126 -1.34 12.17 -10.48
C GLY A 126 -1.36 10.69 -10.86
N LEU A 127 -1.21 9.80 -9.88
CA LEU A 127 -1.00 8.36 -10.11
C LEU A 127 -2.31 7.65 -10.50
N PRO A 128 -2.25 6.62 -11.36
CA PRO A 128 -3.38 5.72 -11.56
C PRO A 128 -3.71 4.97 -10.27
N MET A 129 -5.00 4.68 -10.07
CA MET A 129 -5.50 4.05 -8.84
C MET A 129 -6.09 2.67 -9.10
N LEU A 130 -5.83 1.75 -8.17
CA LEU A 130 -6.61 0.53 -7.99
C LEU A 130 -7.66 0.82 -6.92
N ALA A 131 -8.87 1.07 -7.36
CA ALA A 131 -9.99 1.50 -6.53
C ALA A 131 -10.62 0.28 -5.85
N TRP A 132 -10.47 0.19 -4.53
CA TRP A 132 -11.02 -0.90 -3.74
C TRP A 132 -11.97 -0.35 -2.65
N PRO A 133 -13.21 0.06 -3.01
CA PRO A 133 -14.14 0.64 -2.05
C PRO A 133 -14.58 -0.39 -1.00
N ILE A 134 -14.46 -0.06 0.29
CA ILE A 134 -14.83 -0.96 1.40
C ILE A 134 -16.11 -0.53 2.11
N THR A 135 -16.33 0.77 2.28
CA THR A 135 -17.53 1.32 2.93
C THR A 135 -18.42 2.06 1.91
N MET A 136 -19.70 2.23 2.25
CA MET A 136 -20.68 2.80 1.32
C MET A 136 -20.36 4.23 0.89
N ASP A 137 -19.71 5.02 1.75
CA ASP A 137 -19.30 6.40 1.46
C ASP A 137 -18.10 6.48 0.48
N HIS A 138 -17.37 5.39 0.29
CA HIS A 138 -16.27 5.32 -0.68
C HIS A 138 -16.75 4.97 -2.09
N LEU A 139 -17.89 4.29 -2.22
CA LEU A 139 -18.39 3.81 -3.51
C LEU A 139 -18.70 4.95 -4.51
N PRO A 140 -19.32 6.09 -4.11
CA PRO A 140 -19.49 7.22 -5.01
C PRO A 140 -18.17 7.77 -5.55
N THR A 141 -17.14 7.87 -4.69
CA THR A 141 -15.79 8.28 -5.11
C THR A 141 -15.19 7.29 -6.10
N CYS A 142 -15.32 5.98 -5.83
CA CYS A 142 -14.89 4.93 -6.75
C CYS A 142 -15.55 5.07 -8.13
N ARG A 143 -16.89 5.23 -8.19
CA ARG A 143 -17.60 5.43 -9.46
C ARG A 143 -17.12 6.67 -10.20
N TYR A 144 -16.92 7.77 -9.48
CA TYR A 144 -16.41 8.98 -10.10
C TYR A 144 -15.01 8.79 -10.70
N LEU A 145 -14.10 8.11 -9.99
CA LEU A 145 -12.74 7.85 -10.46
C LEU A 145 -12.70 6.93 -11.69
N VAL A 146 -13.53 5.88 -11.71
CA VAL A 146 -13.56 4.87 -12.77
C VAL A 146 -14.38 5.34 -13.97
N ASP A 147 -15.62 5.78 -13.75
CA ASP A 147 -16.61 6.01 -14.80
C ASP A 147 -16.52 7.42 -15.41
N VAL A 148 -16.02 8.40 -14.65
CA VAL A 148 -15.98 9.81 -15.09
C VAL A 148 -14.56 10.28 -15.37
N LEU A 149 -13.65 10.10 -14.42
CA LEU A 149 -12.27 10.58 -14.58
C LEU A 149 -11.38 9.60 -15.35
N HIS A 150 -11.74 8.31 -15.40
CA HIS A 150 -10.95 7.26 -16.04
C HIS A 150 -9.50 7.17 -15.55
N VAL A 151 -9.29 7.46 -14.26
CA VAL A 151 -7.97 7.41 -13.59
C VAL A 151 -7.82 6.20 -12.67
N ALA A 152 -8.83 5.33 -12.62
CA ALA A 152 -8.82 4.15 -11.77
C ALA A 152 -9.39 2.92 -12.47
N VAL A 153 -8.92 1.75 -12.02
CA VAL A 153 -9.54 0.45 -12.28
C VAL A 153 -10.07 -0.06 -10.95
N GLU A 154 -11.31 -0.54 -10.95
CA GLU A 154 -11.91 -1.15 -9.76
C GLU A 154 -11.40 -2.58 -9.56
N VAL A 155 -11.11 -2.93 -8.31
CA VAL A 155 -10.68 -4.27 -7.85
C VAL A 155 -11.87 -5.13 -7.46
#